data_AF-A0A920FBI8-F1
#
_entry.id   AF-A0A920FBI8-F1
#
_cell.length_a   1.000
_cell.length_b   1.000
_cell.length_c   1.000
_cell.angle_alpha   90.00
_cell.angle_beta   90.00
_cell.angle_gamma   90.00
#
_symmetry.space_group_name_H-M   'P 1'
#
loop_
_entity.id
_entity.type
_entity.pdbx_description
1 polymer ?
#
loop_
_entity_poly.entity_id
_entity_poly.type
_entity_poly.pdbx_seq_one_letter_code
_entity_poly.pdbx_strand_id
1 'polypeptide(L)'
;MFSRMGDGRATVGPVIREYLVSEGMAALRIPTTRSLAIVTTGELVARERMEPGAVLTRVASSHIRVGTFQYFYGQKDEDAIRPIS
;
A
#
# COMPACT_ATOMS: atom_id res chain seq x y z
N MET A 1 -15.47 -5.51 0.74
CA MET A 1 -14.45 -5.52 1.79
C MET A 1 -13.15 -6.07 1.21
N PHE A 2 -12.12 -5.24 1.01
CA PHE A 2 -10.87 -5.65 0.32
C PHE A 2 -9.84 -6.31 1.25
N SER A 3 -10.06 -6.25 2.57
CA SER A 3 -9.14 -6.82 3.58
C SER A 3 -9.13 -8.35 3.64
N ARG A 4 -10.04 -9.04 2.91
CA ARG A 4 -10.21 -10.50 2.95
C ARG A 4 -10.27 -10.98 4.41
N MET A 5 -9.39 -11.91 4.80
CA MET A 5 -9.25 -12.44 6.17
C MET A 5 -8.21 -11.66 7.01
N GLY A 6 -7.63 -10.58 6.49
CA GLY A 6 -6.66 -9.76 7.19
C GLY A 6 -7.31 -8.66 8.02
N ASP A 7 -6.62 -8.25 9.09
CA ASP A 7 -7.04 -7.16 9.97
C ASP A 7 -6.90 -5.76 9.35
N GLY A 8 -6.24 -5.65 8.18
CA GLY A 8 -5.97 -4.39 7.50
C GLY A 8 -4.95 -3.49 8.22
N ARG A 9 -4.20 -4.03 9.19
CA ARG A 9 -3.25 -3.28 10.01
C ARG A 9 -1.80 -3.62 9.65
N ALA A 10 -0.89 -2.70 9.89
CA ALA A 10 0.55 -2.94 9.72
C ALA A 10 1.27 -2.72 11.06
N THR A 11 2.36 -3.48 11.28
CA THR A 11 3.24 -3.27 12.44
C THR A 11 4.38 -2.33 12.07
N VAL A 12 5.04 -1.77 13.07
CA VAL A 12 6.14 -0.80 12.89
C VAL A 12 7.25 -1.35 11.98
N GLY A 13 7.64 -2.62 12.14
CA GLY A 13 8.74 -3.21 11.37
C GLY A 13 8.53 -3.18 9.85
N PRO A 14 7.43 -3.76 9.32
CA PRO A 14 7.06 -3.66 7.92
C PRO A 14 6.97 -2.22 7.39
N VAL A 15 6.38 -1.30 8.18
CA VAL A 15 6.22 0.11 7.79
C VAL A 15 7.58 0.81 7.63
N ILE A 16 8.51 0.60 8.56
CA ILE A 16 9.87 1.15 8.47
C ILE A 16 10.60 0.58 7.25
N ARG A 17 10.48 -0.73 7.01
CA ARG A 17 11.13 -1.37 5.87
C ARG A 17 10.65 -0.79 4.54
N GLU A 18 9.34 -0.59 4.40
CA GLU A 18 8.77 -0.01 3.17
C GLU A 18 9.22 1.43 2.96
N TYR A 19 9.29 2.24 4.03
CA TYR A 19 9.84 3.60 3.97
C TYR A 19 11.29 3.60 3.47
N LEU A 20 12.16 2.79 4.09
CA LEU A 20 13.59 2.75 3.77
C LEU A 20 13.84 2.28 2.33
N VAL A 21 13.11 1.25 1.89
CA VAL A 21 13.24 0.72 0.53
C VAL A 21 12.72 1.74 -0.49
N SER A 22 11.59 2.39 -0.22
CA SER A 22 11.02 3.40 -1.11
C SER A 22 11.93 4.62 -1.27
N GLU A 23 12.37 5.22 -0.17
CA GLU A 23 13.24 6.40 -0.24
C GLU A 23 14.66 6.06 -0.71
N GLY A 24 15.16 4.84 -0.41
CA GLY A 24 16.41 4.34 -0.96
C GLY A 24 16.38 4.20 -2.48
N MET A 25 15.32 3.61 -3.04
CA MET A 25 15.12 3.55 -4.50
C MET A 25 15.01 4.95 -5.11
N ALA A 26 14.27 5.86 -4.47
CA ALA A 26 14.15 7.24 -4.94
C ALA A 26 15.51 7.97 -4.96
N ALA A 27 16.34 7.78 -3.94
CA ALA A 27 17.70 8.31 -3.89
C ALA A 27 18.60 7.75 -5.00
N LEU A 28 18.40 6.48 -5.39
CA LEU A 28 19.04 5.84 -6.53
C LEU A 28 18.43 6.22 -7.89
N ARG A 29 17.44 7.14 -7.92
CA ARG A 29 16.69 7.55 -9.11
C ARG A 29 15.95 6.41 -9.81
N ILE A 30 15.61 5.36 -9.08
CA ILE A 30 14.76 4.28 -9.55
C ILE A 30 13.30 4.71 -9.35
N PRO A 31 12.44 4.70 -10.40
CA PRO A 31 11.04 5.06 -10.26
C PRO A 31 10.34 4.20 -9.20
N THR A 32 9.78 4.85 -8.18
CA THR A 32 9.09 4.18 -7.08
C THR A 32 8.04 5.11 -6.44
N THR A 33 7.17 4.56 -5.60
CA THR A 33 6.30 5.36 -4.73
C THR A 33 7.13 6.03 -3.65
N ARG A 34 6.71 7.21 -3.19
CA ARG A 34 7.35 7.96 -2.12
C ARG A 34 6.67 7.72 -0.78
N SER A 35 7.40 7.91 0.30
CA SER A 35 6.88 7.84 1.66
C SER A 35 6.89 9.22 2.31
N LEU A 36 5.72 9.69 2.73
CA LEU A 36 5.55 11.02 3.33
C LEU A 36 5.74 10.99 4.85
N ALA A 37 5.15 10.01 5.53
CA ALA A 37 5.17 9.93 6.99
C ALA A 37 4.97 8.50 7.49
N ILE A 38 5.57 8.20 8.64
CA ILE A 38 5.29 7.02 9.47
C ILE A 38 4.68 7.50 10.78
N VAL A 39 3.56 6.91 11.18
CA VAL A 39 2.87 7.26 12.42
C VAL A 39 2.52 5.98 13.17
N THR A 40 2.86 5.92 14.46
CA THR A 40 2.42 4.82 15.34
C THR A 40 0.94 4.96 15.67
N THR A 41 0.20 3.86 15.68
CA THR A 41 -1.25 3.90 15.95
C THR A 41 -1.58 3.97 17.45
N GLY A 42 -0.62 3.68 18.32
CA GLY A 42 -0.86 3.52 19.76
C GLY A 42 -1.52 2.19 20.15
N GLU A 43 -1.94 1.39 19.16
CA GLU A 43 -2.55 0.08 19.36
C GLU A 43 -1.56 -1.05 19.11
N LEU A 44 -1.80 -2.20 19.74
CA LEU A 44 -1.10 -3.44 19.43
C LEU A 44 -1.84 -4.22 18.33
N VAL A 45 -1.07 -4.82 17.44
CA VAL A 45 -1.55 -5.64 16.32
C VAL A 45 -1.09 -7.07 16.54
N ALA A 46 -2.02 -8.03 16.44
CA ALA A 46 -1.75 -9.43 16.64
C ALA A 46 -1.01 -10.03 15.42
N ARG A 47 0.20 -10.54 15.64
CA ARG A 47 0.97 -11.36 14.68
C ARG A 47 1.37 -12.65 15.40
N GLU A 48 2.58 -13.18 15.17
CA GLU A 48 3.14 -14.25 16.02
C GLU A 48 3.27 -13.82 17.50
N ARG A 49 3.45 -12.51 17.72
CA ARG A 49 3.38 -11.82 19.02
C ARG A 49 2.58 -10.53 18.86
N MET A 50 2.21 -9.91 19.98
CA MET A 50 1.64 -8.57 19.96
C MET A 50 2.73 -7.56 19.59
N GLU A 51 2.54 -6.83 18.51
CA GLU A 51 3.50 -5.83 18.02
C GLU A 51 2.86 -4.44 17.90
N PRO A 52 3.63 -3.35 18.07
CA PRO A 52 3.11 -2.00 17.88
C PRO A 52 2.62 -1.78 16.45
N GLY A 53 1.42 -1.23 16.31
CA GLY A 53 0.83 -0.84 15.04
C GLY A 53 1.42 0.47 14.50
N ALA A 54 1.48 0.57 13.17
CA ALA A 54 1.89 1.78 12.48
C ALA A 54 1.16 1.95 11.14
N VAL A 55 1.13 3.19 10.66
CA VAL A 55 0.60 3.57 9.35
C VAL A 55 1.72 4.24 8.55
N LEU A 56 1.81 3.87 7.27
CA LEU A 56 2.66 4.53 6.28
C LEU A 56 1.80 5.41 5.36
N THR A 57 2.13 6.69 5.25
CA THR A 57 1.51 7.57 4.25
C THR A 57 2.31 7.51 2.95
N ARG A 58 1.72 6.92 1.91
CA ARG A 58 2.35 6.76 0.58
C ARG A 58 1.90 7.84 -0.39
N VAL A 59 2.81 8.27 -1.25
CA VAL A 59 2.54 9.27 -2.30
C VAL A 59 3.04 8.77 -3.65
N ALA A 60 2.19 8.88 -4.66
CA ALA A 60 2.50 8.52 -6.04
C ALA A 60 1.61 9.33 -6.99
N SER A 61 2.03 9.47 -8.25
CA SER A 61 1.19 10.09 -9.30
C SER A 61 -0.07 9.27 -9.60
N SER A 62 0.00 7.94 -9.44
CA SER A 62 -1.14 7.03 -9.55
C SER A 62 -0.91 5.80 -8.68
N HIS A 63 -2.01 5.22 -8.18
CA HIS A 63 -2.04 3.94 -7.47
C HIS A 63 -2.77 2.84 -8.26
N ILE A 64 -3.14 3.12 -9.52
CA ILE A 64 -3.76 2.15 -10.43
C ILE A 64 -2.76 1.05 -10.73
N ARG A 65 -3.24 -0.20 -10.74
CA ARG A 65 -2.43 -1.39 -11.06
C ARG A 65 -3.07 -2.12 -12.22
N VAL A 66 -2.33 -3.01 -12.88
CA VAL A 66 -2.87 -3.91 -13.92
C VAL A 66 -4.10 -4.69 -13.39
N GLY A 67 -4.09 -5.05 -12.10
CA GLY A 67 -5.22 -5.71 -11.44
C GLY A 67 -6.52 -4.88 -11.42
N THR A 68 -6.44 -3.55 -11.46
CA THR A 68 -7.61 -2.67 -11.57
C THR A 68 -8.33 -2.90 -12.91
N PHE A 69 -7.58 -2.97 -14.02
CA PHE A 69 -8.13 -3.27 -15.34
C PHE A 69 -8.69 -4.69 -15.40
N GLN A 70 -7.96 -5.67 -14.86
CA GLN A 70 -8.42 -7.06 -14.81
C GLN A 70 -9.72 -7.21 -14.01
N TYR A 71 -9.89 -6.46 -12.92
CA TYR A 71 -11.11 -6.46 -12.13
C TYR A 71 -12.32 -6.00 -12.95
N PHE A 72 -12.23 -4.85 -13.64
CA PHE A 72 -13.34 -4.36 -14.47
C PHE A 72 -13.58 -5.22 -15.72
N TYR A 73 -12.52 -5.74 -16.33
CA TYR A 73 -12.64 -6.68 -17.45
C TYR A 73 -13.40 -7.96 -17.05
N GLY A 74 -13.09 -8.52 -15.87
CA GLY A 74 -13.80 -9.70 -15.35
C GLY A 74 -15.29 -9.44 -15.07
N GLN A 75 -15.67 -8.19 -14.79
CA GLN A 75 -17.07 -7.77 -14.61
C GLN A 75 -17.78 -7.42 -15.93
N LYS A 76 -17.08 -7.49 -17.07
CA LYS A 76 -17.58 -7.05 -18.40
C LYS A 76 -18.02 -5.58 -18.42
N ASP A 77 -17.39 -4.75 -17.59
CA ASP A 77 -17.69 -3.32 -17.48
C ASP A 77 -16.65 -2.51 -18.28
N GLU A 78 -16.84 -2.44 -19.60
CA GLU A 78 -15.93 -1.76 -20.52
C GLU A 78 -15.99 -0.23 -20.37
N ASP A 79 -17.13 0.30 -19.91
CA ASP A 79 -17.33 1.72 -19.66
C ASP A 79 -16.46 2.21 -18.49
N ALA A 80 -16.26 1.38 -17.47
CA ALA A 80 -15.35 1.64 -16.37
C ALA A 80 -13.86 1.55 -16.73
N ILE A 81 -13.48 0.90 -17.83
CA ILE A 81 -12.08 0.75 -18.27
C ILE A 81 -11.58 2.00 -19.01
N ARG A 82 -12.41 2.58 -19.89
CA ARG A 82 -12.05 3.75 -20.71
C ARG A 82 -11.52 4.98 -19.96
N PRO A 83 -12.02 5.37 -18.78
CA PRO A 83 -11.52 6.55 -18.07
C PRO A 83 -10.20 6.29 -17.29
N ILE A 84 -9.80 5.02 -17.11
CA ILE A 84 -8.60 4.64 -16.34
C ILE A 84 -7.45 4.12 -17.23
N SER A 85 -7.69 3.96 -18.54
CA SER A 85 -6.69 3.66 -19.57
C SER A 85 -5.98 4.91 -20.06
#